data_AF-A0A1A9VZA0-F1
#
_entry.id   AF-A0A1A9VZA0-F1
#
_cell.length_a   1.000
_cell.length_b   1.000
_cell.length_c   1.000
_cell.angle_alpha   90.00
_cell.angle_beta   90.00
_cell.angle_gamma   90.00
#
_symmetry.space_group_name_H-M   'P 1'
#
loop_
_entity.id
_entity.type
_entity.pdbx_description
1 polymer ?
#
loop_
_entity_poly.entity_id
_entity_poly.type
_entity_poly.pdbx_seq_one_letter_code
_entity_poly.pdbx_strand_id
1 'polypeptide(L)'
;MYTRLKRLETSVDFEFPFTPYTIQQELMQELFEILENKQIGIFESPTGTGKSLTLTCAALKWLEMHENHVRNEVQERLDELSLILSQYGKENDQRVDWFSLHAKSNEKRQQLVELRNMKK
;
A
#
# COMPACT_ATOMS: atom_id res chain seq x y z
N MET A 1 -5.35 -1.02 8.91
CA MET A 1 -5.73 -1.49 7.57
C MET A 1 -5.23 -0.45 6.58
N TYR A 2 -4.46 -0.82 5.55
CA TYR A 2 -3.86 0.14 4.61
C TYR A 2 -4.95 0.93 3.88
N THR A 3 -4.83 2.26 3.84
CA THR A 3 -5.76 3.13 3.10
C THR A 3 -5.14 3.45 1.75
N ARG A 4 -5.77 2.95 0.68
CA ARG A 4 -5.40 3.25 -0.72
C ARG A 4 -5.57 4.73 -1.02
N LEU A 5 -4.66 5.28 -1.84
CA LEU A 5 -4.76 6.67 -2.32
C LEU A 5 -5.63 6.82 -3.57
N LYS A 6 -5.62 5.81 -4.44
CA LYS A 6 -6.38 5.82 -5.70
C LYS A 6 -7.53 4.81 -5.64
N ARG A 7 -8.66 5.24 -6.21
CA ARG A 7 -9.84 4.41 -6.42
C ARG A 7 -9.62 3.50 -7.63
N LEU A 8 -10.19 2.30 -7.58
CA LEU A 8 -10.29 1.43 -8.75
C LEU A 8 -11.39 1.92 -9.70
N GLU A 9 -11.08 1.92 -10.99
CA GLU A 9 -12.11 1.99 -12.03
C GLU A 9 -12.88 0.67 -12.06
N THR A 10 -14.19 0.76 -12.26
CA THR A 10 -15.06 -0.41 -12.28
C THR A 10 -14.77 -1.31 -13.47
N SER A 11 -14.63 -2.60 -13.20
CA SER A 11 -14.40 -3.59 -14.25
C SER A 11 -15.62 -3.71 -15.15
N VAL A 12 -15.37 -3.90 -16.44
CA VAL A 12 -16.39 -4.32 -17.42
C VAL A 12 -16.38 -5.83 -17.65
N ASP A 13 -15.33 -6.52 -17.18
CA ASP A 13 -15.18 -7.97 -17.27
C ASP A 13 -15.10 -8.59 -15.86
N PHE A 14 -16.00 -9.52 -15.61
CA PHE A 14 -16.16 -10.19 -14.32
C PHE A 14 -15.89 -11.70 -14.41
N GLU A 15 -15.32 -12.16 -15.53
CA GLU A 15 -15.00 -13.58 -15.76
C GLU A 15 -16.23 -14.48 -15.55
N PHE A 16 -17.39 -13.96 -15.98
CA PHE A 16 -18.64 -14.70 -15.87
C PHE A 16 -18.55 -15.95 -16.79
N PRO A 17 -18.94 -17.14 -16.31
CA PRO A 17 -18.69 -18.40 -17.03
C PRO A 17 -19.45 -18.56 -18.36
N PHE A 18 -20.40 -17.66 -18.63
CA PHE A 18 -21.20 -17.62 -19.85
C PHE A 18 -21.37 -16.15 -20.26
N THR A 19 -21.99 -15.89 -21.43
CA THR A 19 -22.40 -14.52 -21.77
C THR A 19 -23.44 -14.03 -20.75
N PRO A 20 -23.13 -13.03 -19.92
CA PRO A 20 -24.05 -12.56 -18.91
C PRO A 20 -25.22 -11.80 -19.55
N TYR A 21 -26.39 -11.90 -18.95
CA TYR A 21 -27.51 -11.01 -19.27
C TYR A 21 -27.17 -9.57 -18.86
N THR A 22 -27.81 -8.59 -19.51
CA THR A 22 -27.63 -7.17 -19.19
C THR A 22 -27.83 -6.88 -17.70
N ILE A 23 -28.89 -7.43 -17.10
CA ILE A 23 -29.18 -7.26 -15.66
C ILE A 23 -28.10 -7.87 -14.75
N GLN A 24 -27.40 -8.93 -15.20
CA GLN A 24 -26.29 -9.50 -14.44
C GLN A 24 -25.06 -8.60 -14.54
N GLN A 25 -24.77 -8.04 -15.72
CA GLN A 25 -23.66 -7.09 -15.90
C GLN A 25 -23.87 -5.83 -15.05
N GLU A 26 -25.06 -5.23 -15.11
CA GLU A 26 -25.42 -4.07 -14.31
C GLU A 26 -25.27 -4.37 -12.81
N LEU A 27 -25.79 -5.51 -12.33
CA LEU A 27 -25.65 -5.90 -10.93
C LEU A 27 -24.17 -6.09 -10.52
N MET A 28 -23.33 -6.63 -11.39
CA MET A 28 -21.90 -6.80 -11.10
C MET A 28 -21.16 -5.46 -11.02
N GLN A 29 -21.46 -4.54 -11.93
CA GLN A 29 -20.88 -3.19 -11.96
C GLN A 29 -21.29 -2.40 -10.71
N GLU A 30 -22.58 -2.39 -10.38
CA GLU A 30 -23.08 -1.70 -9.19
C GLU A 30 -22.51 -2.30 -7.89
N LEU A 31 -22.40 -3.64 -7.80
CA LEU A 31 -21.79 -4.28 -6.64
C LEU A 31 -20.31 -3.87 -6.49
N PHE A 32 -19.56 -3.89 -7.60
CA PHE A 32 -18.15 -3.48 -7.59
C PHE A 32 -18.00 -2.05 -7.07
N GLU A 33 -18.85 -1.14 -7.55
CA GLU A 33 -18.84 0.26 -7.12
C GLU A 33 -19.12 0.43 -5.63
N ILE A 34 -20.12 -0.28 -5.11
CA ILE A 34 -20.48 -0.22 -3.70
C ILE A 34 -19.36 -0.78 -2.81
N LEU A 35 -18.71 -1.88 -3.23
CA LEU A 35 -17.55 -2.44 -2.53
C LEU A 35 -16.38 -1.45 -2.52
N GLU A 36 -16.08 -0.84 -3.66
CA GLU A 36 -15.00 0.15 -3.78
C GLU A 36 -15.24 1.37 -2.90
N ASN A 37 -16.48 1.84 -2.83
CA ASN A 37 -16.89 2.98 -2.01
C ASN A 37 -17.16 2.63 -0.54
N LYS A 38 -17.04 1.35 -0.15
CA LYS A 38 -17.32 0.85 1.21
C LYS A 38 -18.74 1.21 1.70
N GLN A 39 -19.71 1.10 0.80
CA GLN A 39 -21.11 1.43 1.05
C GLN A 39 -21.96 0.18 1.27
N ILE A 40 -23.23 0.39 1.65
CA ILE A 40 -24.25 -0.67 1.72
C ILE A 40 -25.14 -0.55 0.48
N GLY A 41 -25.28 -1.65 -0.26
CA GLY A 41 -26.17 -1.76 -1.41
C GLY A 41 -27.36 -2.65 -1.12
N ILE A 42 -28.54 -2.23 -1.56
CA ILE A 42 -29.77 -3.04 -1.53
C ILE A 42 -30.15 -3.33 -2.98
N PHE A 43 -30.06 -4.60 -3.38
CA PHE A 43 -30.28 -5.02 -4.75
C PHE A 43 -31.46 -5.98 -4.85
N GLU A 44 -32.37 -5.71 -5.77
CA GLU A 44 -33.39 -6.66 -6.20
C GLU A 44 -32.98 -7.27 -7.54
N SER A 45 -33.28 -8.55 -7.72
CA SER A 45 -33.09 -9.22 -8.99
C SER A 45 -34.21 -10.26 -9.18
N PRO A 46 -34.67 -10.56 -10.41
CA PRO A 46 -35.68 -11.59 -10.69
C PRO A 46 -35.19 -13.00 -10.35
N THR A 47 -36.03 -13.90 -9.81
CA THR A 47 -35.61 -15.28 -9.50
C THR A 47 -35.13 -16.02 -10.75
N GLY A 48 -34.18 -16.96 -10.59
CA GLY A 48 -33.64 -17.75 -11.71
C GLY A 48 -32.51 -17.09 -12.52
N THR A 49 -32.13 -15.85 -12.22
CA THR A 49 -31.05 -15.11 -12.91
C THR A 49 -29.64 -15.37 -12.36
N GLY A 50 -29.46 -16.37 -11.50
CA GLY A 50 -28.13 -16.73 -11.00
C GLY A 50 -27.48 -15.70 -10.06
N LYS A 51 -28.25 -14.99 -9.23
CA LYS A 51 -27.74 -13.94 -8.30
C LYS A 51 -26.50 -14.34 -7.54
N SER A 52 -26.48 -15.54 -6.97
CA SER A 52 -25.34 -16.00 -6.17
C SER A 52 -24.06 -16.01 -7.00
N LEU A 53 -24.15 -16.48 -8.25
CA LEU A 53 -23.03 -16.47 -9.18
C LEU A 53 -22.63 -15.03 -9.54
N THR A 54 -23.60 -14.18 -9.86
CA THR A 54 -23.38 -12.75 -10.18
C THR A 54 -22.68 -12.01 -9.04
N LEU A 55 -23.16 -12.14 -7.80
CA LEU A 55 -22.55 -11.54 -6.63
C LEU A 55 -21.14 -12.08 -6.38
N THR A 56 -20.93 -13.38 -6.57
CA THR A 56 -19.62 -14.02 -6.35
C THR A 56 -18.59 -13.55 -7.38
N CYS A 57 -18.93 -13.52 -8.67
CA CYS A 57 -18.04 -13.03 -9.72
C CYS A 57 -17.64 -11.56 -9.48
N ALA A 58 -18.60 -10.68 -9.18
CA ALA A 58 -18.30 -9.29 -8.88
C ALA A 58 -17.44 -9.10 -7.63
N ALA A 59 -17.76 -9.80 -6.53
CA ALA A 59 -16.98 -9.70 -5.30
C ALA A 59 -15.55 -10.22 -5.46
N LEU A 60 -15.37 -11.37 -6.13
CA LEU A 60 -14.04 -11.92 -6.40
C LEU A 60 -13.24 -11.03 -7.33
N LYS A 61 -13.86 -10.47 -8.37
CA LYS A 61 -13.16 -9.56 -9.30
C LYS A 61 -12.71 -8.29 -8.59
N TRP A 62 -13.58 -7.71 -7.77
CA TRP A 62 -13.21 -6.57 -6.95
C TRP A 62 -12.06 -6.90 -5.99
N LEU A 63 -12.11 -8.05 -5.31
CA LEU A 63 -11.07 -8.47 -4.37
C LEU A 63 -9.71 -8.65 -5.07
N GLU A 64 -9.68 -9.33 -6.21
CA GLU A 64 -8.47 -9.52 -7.00
C GLU A 64 -7.85 -8.17 -7.40
N MET A 65 -8.65 -7.28 -7.99
CA MET A 65 -8.20 -5.94 -8.40
C MET A 65 -7.74 -5.11 -7.19
N HIS A 66 -8.46 -5.20 -6.07
CA HIS A 66 -8.13 -4.53 -4.83
C HIS A 66 -6.75 -4.95 -4.32
N GLU A 67 -6.50 -6.26 -4.21
CA GLU A 67 -5.22 -6.76 -3.72
C GLU A 67 -4.06 -6.38 -4.63
N ASN A 68 -4.24 -6.52 -5.95
CA ASN A 68 -3.20 -6.16 -6.92
C ASN A 68 -2.87 -4.67 -6.86
N HIS A 69 -3.90 -3.82 -6.76
CA HIS A 69 -3.69 -2.38 -6.63
C HIS A 69 -2.98 -2.01 -5.33
N VAL A 70 -3.34 -2.64 -4.19
CA VAL A 70 -2.63 -2.42 -2.92
C VAL A 70 -1.16 -2.85 -3.03
N ARG A 71 -0.88 -4.01 -3.62
CA ARG A 71 0.51 -4.49 -3.81
C ARG A 71 1.32 -3.51 -4.66
N ASN A 72 0.76 -3.05 -5.77
CA ASN A 72 1.43 -2.09 -6.66
C ASN A 72 1.70 -0.76 -5.96
N GLU A 73 0.71 -0.20 -5.26
CA GLU A 73 0.87 1.07 -4.54
C GLU A 73 1.91 0.98 -3.41
N VAL A 74 1.97 -0.16 -2.72
CA VAL A 74 3.01 -0.40 -1.71
C VAL A 74 4.38 -0.51 -2.35
N GLN A 75 4.51 -1.23 -3.47
CA GLN A 75 5.78 -1.38 -4.18
C GLN A 75 6.29 -0.04 -4.73
N GLU A 76 5.42 0.75 -5.36
CA GLU A 76 5.76 2.10 -5.86
C GLU A 76 6.30 2.99 -4.74
N ARG A 77 5.66 2.97 -3.56
CA ARG A 77 6.13 3.74 -2.39
C ARG A 77 7.46 3.22 -1.85
N LEU A 78 7.69 1.91 -1.84
CA LEU A 78 8.97 1.33 -1.43
C LEU A 78 10.09 1.76 -2.37
N ASP A 79 9.82 1.74 -3.68
CA ASP A 79 10.78 2.15 -4.70
C ASP A 79 11.10 3.66 -4.57
N GLU A 80 10.08 4.51 -4.40
CA GLU A 80 10.23 5.95 -4.15
C GLU A 80 11.08 6.22 -2.90
N LEU A 81 10.75 5.58 -1.77
CA LEU A 81 11.50 5.72 -0.53
C LEU A 81 12.95 5.23 -0.67
N SER A 82 13.17 4.14 -1.40
CA SER A 82 14.53 3.62 -1.66
C SER A 82 15.38 4.61 -2.47
N LEU A 83 14.78 5.27 -3.47
CA LEU A 83 15.43 6.28 -4.27
C LEU A 83 15.80 7.49 -3.42
N ILE A 84 14.86 7.98 -2.61
CA ILE A 84 15.06 9.09 -1.67
C ILE A 84 16.22 8.77 -0.71
N LEU A 85 16.23 7.58 -0.11
CA LEU A 85 17.31 7.16 0.79
C LEU A 85 18.67 7.09 0.08
N SER A 86 18.72 6.64 -1.18
CA SER A 86 19.96 6.62 -1.97
C SER A 86 20.48 8.03 -2.27
N GLN A 87 19.59 9.01 -2.48
CA GLN A 87 19.94 10.41 -2.69
C GLN A 87 20.46 11.03 -1.39
N TYR A 88 19.77 10.83 -0.27
CA TYR A 88 20.26 11.25 1.05
C TYR A 88 21.61 10.62 1.39
N GLY A 89 21.85 9.35 1.02
CA GLY A 89 23.15 8.70 1.20
C GLY A 89 24.26 9.36 0.38
N LYS A 90 23.97 9.80 -0.86
CA LYS A 90 24.92 10.54 -1.71
C LYS A 90 25.14 11.98 -1.25
N GLU A 91 24.13 12.65 -0.70
CA GLU A 91 24.26 13.98 -0.10
C GLU A 91 24.99 13.93 1.26
N ASN A 92 24.76 12.89 2.06
CA ASN A 92 25.48 12.66 3.32
C ASN A 92 26.92 12.13 3.13
N ASP A 93 27.28 11.61 1.95
CA ASP A 93 28.69 11.31 1.62
C ASP A 93 29.56 12.60 1.58
N GLN A 94 28.94 13.78 1.50
CA GLN A 94 29.62 15.07 1.74
C GLN A 94 29.42 15.62 3.16
N ARG A 95 28.40 15.20 3.91
CA ARG A 95 28.15 15.68 5.28
C ARG A 95 27.36 14.65 6.12
N VAL A 96 28.01 13.65 6.71
CA VAL A 96 27.87 13.25 8.13
C VAL A 96 28.82 12.09 8.42
N ASP A 97 29.94 12.48 8.98
CA ASP A 97 30.99 11.64 9.49
C ASP A 97 30.60 11.09 10.87
N TRP A 98 29.81 10.02 10.88
CA TRP A 98 29.50 9.23 12.09
C TRP A 98 30.79 8.73 12.77
N PHE A 99 31.87 8.52 12.02
CA PHE A 99 33.17 8.11 12.55
C PHE A 99 33.89 9.25 13.30
N SER A 100 33.87 10.50 12.81
CA SER A 100 34.41 11.67 13.52
C SER A 100 33.68 11.96 14.82
N LEU A 101 32.37 11.70 14.85
CA LEU A 101 31.56 11.94 16.04
C LEU A 101 31.95 10.96 17.17
N HIS A 102 32.23 9.71 16.82
CA HIS A 102 32.78 8.72 17.75
C HIS A 102 34.24 9.00 18.15
N ALA A 103 35.09 9.43 17.22
CA ALA A 103 36.49 9.79 17.51
C ALA A 103 36.60 10.94 18.51
N LYS A 104 35.87 12.04 18.27
CA LYS A 104 35.81 13.19 19.20
C LYS A 104 35.22 12.82 20.56
N SER A 105 34.21 11.94 20.58
CA SER A 105 33.58 11.53 21.84
C SER A 105 34.50 10.65 22.69
N ASN A 106 35.43 9.91 22.10
CA ASN A 106 36.43 9.14 22.83
C ASN A 106 37.59 10.00 23.33
N GLU A 107 38.06 10.96 22.54
CA GLU A 107 39.11 11.90 22.95
C GLU A 107 38.71 12.73 24.18
N LYS A 108 37.46 13.24 24.21
CA LYS A 108 36.94 13.94 25.39
C LYS A 108 36.79 13.06 26.62
N ARG A 109 36.49 11.76 26.45
CA ARG A 109 36.46 10.80 27.55
C ARG A 109 37.86 10.54 28.11
N GLN A 110 38.87 10.46 27.24
CA GLN A 110 40.27 10.31 27.64
C GLN A 110 40.73 11.50 28.48
N GLN A 111 40.46 12.73 28.01
CA GLN A 111 40.79 13.97 28.73
C GLN A 111 40.10 14.07 30.10
N LEU A 112 38.84 13.61 30.20
CA LEU A 112 38.12 13.57 31.48
C LEU A 112 38.73 12.57 32.46
N VAL A 113 39.22 11.43 31.99
CA VAL A 113 39.92 10.45 32.83
C VAL A 113 41.27 11.01 33.31
N GLU A 114 42.02 11.68 32.45
CA GLU A 114 43.28 12.35 32.82
C GLU A 114 43.07 13.47 33.84
N LEU A 115 42.09 14.35 33.61
CA LEU A 115 41.73 15.41 34.55
C LEU A 115 41.26 14.86 35.90
N ARG A 116 40.53 13.75 35.91
CA ARG A 116 40.10 13.08 37.14
C ARG A 116 41.28 12.46 37.90
N ASN A 117 42.30 11.98 37.19
CA ASN A 117 43.49 11.38 37.78
C ASN A 117 44.46 12.43 38.34
N MET A 118 44.51 13.64 37.76
CA MET A 118 45.34 14.74 38.29
C MET A 118 44.77 15.42 39.55
N LYS A 119 43.51 15.12 39.91
CA LYS A 119 42.83 15.72 41.07
C LYS A 119 42.90 14.85 42.34
N LYS A 120 43.62 13.72 42.27
CA LYS A 120 44.00 12.88 43.42
C LYS A 120 45.40 13.24 43.87
#